data_AF-A0A1V5WSC2-F1
#
_entry.id   AF-A0A1V5WSC2-F1
#
_cell.length_a   1.000
_cell.length_b   1.000
_cell.length_c   1.000
_cell.angle_alpha   90.00
_cell.angle_beta   90.00
_cell.angle_gamma   90.00
#
_symmetry.space_group_name_H-M   'P 1'
#
loop_
_entity.id
_entity.type
_entity.pdbx_description
1 polymer ?
#
loop_
_entity_poly.entity_id
_entity_poly.type
_entity_poly.pdbx_seq_one_letter_code
_entity_poly.pdbx_strand_id
1 'polypeptide(L)'
;MKKFLVKIFKLIIYIFAIIGFVLTTGYFAVRFGLTDIEGSKDINNTKYENFALSDTYDLEEEVDSYEKEVAEKKMLCAIDVVSNYGTKNAKNILDAYNKYKDQLLIKKMLFAVEVRLGNSDYYNQIRNCQNSTVYNQYSISYLKIKLSKQEGGASSVFPWSNSEEWEVVKSAILKDKDQILSAGNDAGVDPRIILSVCLVEQFRLYNTQREFYEQFFKPLQILGNANKMAWGVMSIKEATAIKIENNLKDRDSDYYLGPEYENLLDFDLEDKNKQRYDRLTDEKNHYYSYLYGSLYLKQIMTQWSKKGYNINSRPEILGTLFNLGFGKSEPKKSPVVGGTNLEIGGENYTFGSLTHELYFSGELEEDFPLKYHSDLNTD
;
A
#
# COMPACT_ATOMS: atom_id res chain seq x y z
N MET A 1 -50.81 -21.77 37.90
CA MET A 1 -50.28 -22.05 36.53
C MET A 1 -50.39 -20.86 35.58
N LYS A 2 -51.58 -20.32 35.27
CA LYS A 2 -51.76 -19.26 34.25
C LYS A 2 -50.93 -17.98 34.49
N LYS A 3 -50.87 -17.47 35.73
CA LYS A 3 -50.05 -16.28 36.08
C LYS A 3 -48.54 -16.52 35.98
N PHE A 4 -48.08 -17.76 36.19
CA PHE A 4 -46.67 -18.14 36.10
C PHE A 4 -46.24 -18.24 34.62
N LEU A 5 -47.07 -18.86 33.78
CA LEU A 5 -46.87 -18.90 32.33
C LEU A 5 -46.83 -17.50 31.70
N VAL A 6 -47.70 -16.58 32.15
CA VAL A 6 -47.68 -15.17 31.68
C VAL A 6 -46.39 -14.45 32.09
N LYS A 7 -45.85 -14.72 33.28
CA LYS A 7 -44.56 -14.14 33.71
C LYS A 7 -43.39 -14.67 32.88
N ILE A 8 -43.36 -15.97 32.60
CA ILE A 8 -42.34 -16.60 31.73
C ILE A 8 -42.45 -16.04 30.31
N PHE A 9 -43.65 -15.93 29.75
CA PHE A 9 -43.86 -15.39 28.42
C PHE A 9 -43.38 -13.93 28.30
N LYS A 10 -43.68 -13.08 29.29
CA LYS A 10 -43.17 -11.70 29.34
C LYS A 10 -41.65 -11.65 29.43
N LEU A 11 -41.05 -12.54 30.25
CA LEU A 11 -39.58 -12.63 30.36
C LEU A 11 -38.95 -12.97 29.01
N ILE A 12 -39.50 -13.95 28.28
CA ILE A 12 -39.03 -14.34 26.94
C ILE A 12 -39.13 -13.16 25.97
N ILE A 13 -40.26 -12.43 25.98
CA ILE A 13 -40.42 -11.23 25.14
C ILE A 13 -39.36 -10.18 25.46
N TYR A 14 -39.09 -9.91 26.74
CA TYR A 14 -38.06 -8.93 27.11
C TYR A 14 -36.66 -9.36 26.66
N ILE A 15 -36.32 -10.65 26.80
CA ILE A 15 -35.04 -11.19 26.30
C ILE A 15 -34.95 -11.02 24.78
N PHE A 16 -36.00 -11.38 24.04
CA PHE A 16 -36.03 -11.20 22.58
C PHE A 16 -35.92 -9.74 22.16
N ALA A 17 -36.61 -8.83 22.85
CA ALA A 17 -36.55 -7.40 22.58
C ALA A 17 -35.15 -6.82 22.86
N ILE A 18 -34.48 -7.26 23.93
CA ILE A 18 -33.11 -6.85 24.24
C ILE A 18 -32.15 -7.35 23.17
N ILE A 19 -32.24 -8.62 22.75
CA ILE A 19 -31.41 -9.18 21.68
C ILE A 19 -31.64 -8.41 20.38
N GLY A 20 -32.91 -8.18 20.01
CA GLY A 20 -33.27 -7.41 18.82
C GLY A 20 -32.74 -5.99 18.85
N PHE A 21 -32.83 -5.32 20.01
CA PHE A 21 -32.27 -3.98 20.20
C PHE A 21 -30.74 -3.99 20.04
N VAL A 22 -30.03 -4.88 20.72
CA VAL A 22 -28.56 -4.99 20.64
C VAL A 22 -28.10 -5.26 19.20
N LEU A 23 -28.74 -6.19 18.49
CA LEU A 23 -28.41 -6.48 17.09
C LEU A 23 -28.71 -5.31 16.15
N THR A 24 -29.84 -4.62 16.35
CA THR A 24 -30.23 -3.47 15.52
C THR A 24 -29.29 -2.29 15.76
N THR A 25 -28.98 -1.98 17.02
CA THR A 25 -28.02 -0.94 17.39
C THR A 25 -26.62 -1.28 16.89
N GLY A 26 -26.18 -2.54 17.01
CA GLY A 26 -24.91 -3.01 16.46
C GLY A 26 -24.84 -2.88 14.93
N TYR A 27 -25.90 -3.27 14.22
CA TYR A 27 -26.01 -3.11 12.77
C TYR A 27 -25.89 -1.64 12.35
N PHE A 28 -26.62 -0.74 13.02
CA PHE A 28 -26.50 0.69 12.73
C PHE A 28 -25.15 1.28 13.12
N ALA A 29 -24.54 0.80 14.22
CA ALA A 29 -23.20 1.22 14.62
C ALA A 29 -22.15 0.87 13.56
N VAL A 30 -22.20 -0.35 13.00
CA VAL A 30 -21.33 -0.76 11.89
C VAL A 30 -21.69 0.00 10.60
N ARG A 31 -22.99 0.10 10.26
CA ARG A 31 -23.47 0.75 9.02
C ARG A 31 -23.11 2.23 8.94
N PHE A 32 -23.12 2.93 10.07
CA PHE A 32 -22.77 4.35 10.15
C PHE A 32 -21.31 4.60 10.55
N GLY A 33 -20.47 3.55 10.65
CA GLY A 33 -19.05 3.69 10.99
C GLY A 33 -18.78 4.15 12.43
N LEU A 34 -19.74 4.01 13.35
CA LEU A 34 -19.58 4.37 14.77
C LEU A 34 -18.59 3.47 15.51
N THR A 35 -18.20 2.34 14.91
CA THR A 35 -17.19 1.42 15.43
C THR A 35 -15.87 1.49 14.66
N ASP A 36 -15.73 2.39 13.69
CA ASP A 36 -14.46 2.56 12.99
C ASP A 36 -13.41 3.10 13.98
N ILE A 37 -12.34 2.34 14.18
CA ILE A 37 -11.22 2.75 15.02
C ILE A 37 -10.55 3.93 14.33
N GLU A 38 -10.30 5.03 15.05
CA GLU A 38 -9.44 6.09 14.54
C GLU A 38 -8.09 5.49 14.19
N GLY A 39 -7.73 5.49 12.89
CA GLY A 39 -6.44 4.98 12.46
C GLY A 39 -5.32 5.67 13.24
N SER A 40 -4.34 4.89 13.65
CA SER A 40 -3.19 5.39 14.39
C SER A 40 -2.29 6.21 13.47
N LYS A 41 -1.70 7.25 14.03
CA LYS A 41 -0.59 7.97 13.42
C LYS A 41 0.68 7.11 13.50
N ASP A 42 1.42 7.03 12.40
CA ASP A 42 2.69 6.32 12.36
C ASP A 42 3.74 7.00 13.23
N ILE A 43 4.54 6.21 13.95
CA ILE A 43 5.59 6.71 14.83
C ILE A 43 6.69 7.47 14.05
N ASN A 44 6.91 7.12 12.78
CA ASN A 44 7.87 7.76 11.90
C ASN A 44 7.25 8.90 11.07
N ASN A 45 6.02 9.37 11.37
CA ASN A 45 5.36 10.41 10.59
C ASN A 45 6.23 11.66 10.35
N THR A 46 6.99 12.10 11.36
CA THR A 46 7.89 13.25 11.20
C THR A 46 9.03 12.98 10.21
N LYS A 47 9.53 11.74 10.12
CA LYS A 47 10.52 11.37 9.11
C LYS A 47 9.93 11.46 7.70
N TYR A 48 8.72 10.94 7.50
CA TYR A 48 8.01 11.03 6.22
C TYR A 48 7.73 12.48 5.80
N GLU A 49 7.32 13.32 6.74
CA GLU A 49 7.10 14.75 6.49
C GLU A 49 8.40 15.46 6.10
N ASN A 50 9.48 15.25 6.85
CA ASN A 50 10.78 15.84 6.54
C ASN A 50 11.33 15.38 5.19
N PHE A 51 11.18 14.08 4.88
CA PHE A 51 11.62 13.53 3.60
C PHE A 51 10.83 14.10 2.41
N ALA A 52 9.50 14.26 2.56
CA ALA A 52 8.69 14.88 1.52
C ALA A 52 9.06 16.35 1.24
N LEU A 53 9.48 17.08 2.28
CA LEU A 53 9.98 18.46 2.15
C LEU A 53 11.36 18.51 1.46
N SER A 54 12.25 17.54 1.71
CA SER A 54 13.53 17.47 1.00
C SER A 54 13.37 17.08 -0.46
N ASP A 55 12.47 16.14 -0.76
CA ASP A 55 12.18 15.71 -2.13
C ASP A 55 11.68 16.84 -3.02
N THR A 56 10.91 17.79 -2.46
CA THR A 56 10.41 18.95 -3.19
C THR A 56 11.51 19.96 -3.51
N TYR A 57 12.43 20.18 -2.57
CA TYR A 57 13.59 21.05 -2.78
C TYR A 57 14.53 20.49 -3.87
N ASP A 58 14.80 19.19 -3.86
CA ASP A 58 15.67 18.51 -4.83
C ASP A 58 15.19 18.63 -6.31
N LEU A 59 13.89 18.91 -6.54
CA LEU A 59 13.31 19.07 -7.88
C LEU A 59 13.49 20.48 -8.46
N GLU A 60 13.79 21.48 -7.64
CA GLU A 60 13.85 22.90 -8.04
C GLU A 60 15.27 23.38 -8.37
N GLU A 61 16.30 22.61 -8.04
CA GLU A 61 17.71 23.05 -8.13
C GLU A 61 18.41 22.48 -9.39
N GLU A 62 18.97 23.36 -10.23
CA GLU A 62 19.79 22.96 -11.38
C GLU A 62 21.22 22.64 -10.91
N VAL A 63 21.46 21.37 -10.60
CA VAL A 63 22.74 20.88 -10.06
C VAL A 63 23.78 20.68 -11.17
N ASP A 64 25.02 21.12 -10.95
CA ASP A 64 26.11 20.98 -11.92
C ASP A 64 26.58 19.51 -12.08
N SER A 65 27.40 19.23 -13.09
CA SER A 65 27.83 17.85 -13.41
C SER A 65 28.74 17.24 -12.34
N TYR A 66 29.54 18.05 -11.65
CA TYR A 66 30.46 17.61 -10.60
C TYR A 66 29.69 17.23 -9.34
N GLU A 67 28.73 18.07 -8.95
CA GLU A 67 27.84 17.83 -7.81
C GLU A 67 26.98 16.57 -8.01
N LYS A 68 26.52 16.32 -9.25
CA LYS A 68 25.83 15.06 -9.62
C LYS A 68 26.71 13.83 -9.44
N GLU A 69 27.99 13.90 -9.83
CA GLU A 69 28.95 12.79 -9.65
C GLU A 69 29.24 12.54 -8.16
N VAL A 70 29.40 13.61 -7.38
CA VAL A 70 29.59 13.51 -5.92
C VAL A 70 28.34 12.91 -5.26
N ALA A 71 27.15 13.36 -5.62
CA ALA A 71 25.89 12.82 -5.10
C ALA A 71 25.74 11.32 -5.42
N GLU A 72 26.06 10.91 -6.64
CA GLU A 72 26.08 9.50 -7.03
C GLU A 72 27.03 8.69 -6.15
N LYS A 73 28.28 9.14 -5.95
CA LYS A 73 29.24 8.42 -5.10
C LYS A 73 28.79 8.30 -3.64
N LYS A 74 28.19 9.36 -3.09
CA LYS A 74 27.60 9.34 -1.73
C LYS A 74 26.44 8.35 -1.64
N MET A 75 25.59 8.30 -2.66
CA MET A 75 24.48 7.37 -2.75
C MET A 75 24.96 5.91 -2.88
N LEU A 76 25.99 5.64 -3.69
CA LEU A 76 26.62 4.32 -3.77
C LEU A 76 27.22 3.90 -2.42
N CYS A 77 27.87 4.83 -1.70
CA CYS A 77 28.31 4.58 -0.32
C CYS A 77 27.13 4.22 0.61
N ALA A 78 25.99 4.91 0.51
CA ALA A 78 24.81 4.60 1.31
C ALA A 78 24.24 3.20 1.00
N ILE A 79 24.23 2.79 -0.27
CA ILE A 79 23.86 1.41 -0.66
C ILE A 79 24.80 0.39 -0.03
N ASP A 80 26.10 0.69 0.04
CA ASP A 80 27.08 -0.17 0.70
C ASP A 80 26.80 -0.32 2.20
N VAL A 81 26.44 0.78 2.87
CA VAL A 81 26.05 0.77 4.29
C VAL A 81 24.82 -0.14 4.47
N VAL A 82 23.82 -0.05 3.59
CA VAL A 82 22.65 -0.95 3.63
C VAL A 82 23.06 -2.42 3.52
N SER A 83 24.10 -2.73 2.74
CA SER A 83 24.58 -4.12 2.59
C SER A 83 25.09 -4.74 3.90
N ASN A 84 25.49 -3.93 4.89
CA ASN A 84 25.89 -4.41 6.21
C ASN A 84 24.71 -4.91 7.05
N TYR A 85 23.48 -4.51 6.70
CA TYR A 85 22.25 -4.86 7.42
C TYR A 85 21.34 -5.80 6.62
N GLY A 86 21.25 -5.57 5.31
CA GLY A 86 20.43 -6.38 4.41
C GLY A 86 20.97 -6.37 2.99
N THR A 87 21.67 -7.45 2.62
CA THR A 87 22.31 -7.57 1.30
C THR A 87 21.29 -7.66 0.18
N LYS A 88 20.06 -8.18 0.45
CA LYS A 88 18.95 -8.21 -0.51
C LYS A 88 18.51 -6.79 -0.87
N ASN A 89 18.31 -5.92 0.12
CA ASN A 89 17.91 -4.53 -0.11
C ASN A 89 18.99 -3.78 -0.88
N ALA A 90 20.26 -3.94 -0.50
CA ALA A 90 21.36 -3.30 -1.21
C ALA A 90 21.44 -3.72 -2.69
N LYS A 91 21.22 -5.01 -2.99
CA LYS A 91 21.13 -5.53 -4.36
C LYS A 91 19.96 -4.90 -5.12
N ASN A 92 18.74 -4.97 -4.56
CA ASN A 92 17.54 -4.39 -5.17
C ASN A 92 17.73 -2.89 -5.49
N ILE A 93 18.31 -2.13 -4.55
CA ILE A 93 18.56 -0.68 -4.73
C ILE A 93 19.63 -0.45 -5.80
N LEU A 94 20.73 -1.20 -5.79
CA LEU A 94 21.79 -1.06 -6.80
C LEU A 94 21.29 -1.43 -8.21
N ASP A 95 20.47 -2.47 -8.32
CA ASP A 95 19.91 -2.92 -9.59
C ASP A 95 18.91 -1.91 -10.13
N ALA A 96 18.04 -1.36 -9.27
CA ALA A 96 17.17 -0.24 -9.62
C ALA A 96 17.99 0.98 -10.11
N TYR A 97 19.10 1.32 -9.43
CA TYR A 97 19.93 2.44 -9.86
C TYR A 97 20.58 2.16 -11.22
N ASN A 98 21.09 0.93 -11.39
CA ASN A 98 21.71 0.51 -12.62
C ASN A 98 20.74 0.53 -13.81
N LYS A 99 19.46 0.21 -13.59
CA LYS A 99 18.40 0.20 -14.60
C LYS A 99 17.87 1.60 -14.92
N TYR A 100 17.52 2.37 -13.90
CA TYR A 100 16.76 3.62 -14.07
C TYR A 100 17.61 4.89 -14.07
N LYS A 101 18.84 4.85 -13.53
CA LYS A 101 19.73 6.00 -13.39
C LYS A 101 19.07 7.21 -12.71
N ASP A 102 18.13 6.96 -11.80
CA ASP A 102 17.35 7.99 -11.11
C ASP A 102 17.76 8.07 -9.64
N GLN A 103 18.45 9.15 -9.28
CA GLN A 103 18.91 9.35 -7.90
C GLN A 103 17.77 9.58 -6.91
N LEU A 104 16.66 10.22 -7.33
CA LEU A 104 15.50 10.49 -6.46
C LEU A 104 14.77 9.19 -6.12
N LEU A 105 14.59 8.30 -7.10
CA LEU A 105 14.05 6.95 -6.85
C LEU A 105 14.91 6.21 -5.81
N ILE A 106 16.23 6.28 -5.95
CA ILE A 106 17.14 5.60 -5.02
C ILE A 106 17.13 6.23 -3.64
N LYS A 107 17.03 7.57 -3.53
CA LYS A 107 16.79 8.25 -2.25
C LYS A 107 15.52 7.71 -1.57
N LYS A 108 14.43 7.50 -2.33
CA LYS A 108 13.17 6.93 -1.80
C LYS A 108 13.34 5.48 -1.33
N MET A 109 14.06 4.64 -2.07
CA MET A 109 14.35 3.27 -1.64
C MET A 109 15.26 3.21 -0.42
N LEU A 110 16.28 4.06 -0.35
CA LEU A 110 17.14 4.19 0.83
C LEU A 110 16.34 4.68 2.04
N PHE A 111 15.43 5.63 1.85
CA PHE A 111 14.55 6.13 2.90
C PHE A 111 13.63 5.03 3.45
N ALA A 112 13.07 4.15 2.61
CA ALA A 112 12.29 3.01 3.08
C ALA A 112 13.11 2.09 4.00
N VAL A 113 14.39 1.85 3.68
CA VAL A 113 15.33 1.11 4.56
C VAL A 113 15.64 1.89 5.83
N GLU A 114 15.89 3.19 5.74
CA GLU A 114 16.20 4.07 6.87
C GLU A 114 15.08 4.06 7.91
N VAL A 115 13.82 4.13 7.49
CA VAL A 115 12.65 4.12 8.38
C VAL A 115 12.68 2.89 9.29
N ARG A 116 13.12 1.73 8.76
CA ARG A 116 13.25 0.47 9.51
C ARG A 116 14.48 0.45 10.41
N LEU A 117 15.65 0.80 9.88
CA LEU A 117 16.91 0.67 10.63
C LEU A 117 17.01 1.72 11.74
N GLY A 118 16.76 2.99 11.42
CA GLY A 118 16.50 4.12 12.32
C GLY A 118 17.41 4.32 13.54
N ASN A 119 18.53 3.61 13.64
CA ASN A 119 19.36 3.52 14.84
C ASN A 119 20.64 4.34 14.70
N SER A 120 21.29 4.62 15.82
CA SER A 120 22.48 5.49 15.85
C SER A 120 23.64 4.95 15.03
N ASP A 121 23.81 3.62 14.95
CA ASP A 121 24.90 3.01 14.20
C ASP A 121 24.71 3.22 12.70
N TYR A 122 23.50 2.94 12.19
CA TYR A 122 23.13 3.21 10.80
C TYR A 122 23.38 4.67 10.43
N TYR A 123 22.88 5.61 11.24
CA TYR A 123 23.07 7.04 10.98
C TYR A 123 24.54 7.49 11.03
N ASN A 124 25.36 6.90 11.91
CA ASN A 124 26.79 7.20 11.95
C ASN A 124 27.50 6.70 10.69
N GLN A 125 27.17 5.50 10.20
CA GLN A 125 27.72 4.96 8.96
C GLN A 125 27.31 5.80 7.74
N ILE A 126 26.04 6.21 7.64
CA ILE A 126 25.56 7.11 6.57
C ILE A 126 26.28 8.46 6.63
N ARG A 127 26.53 9.03 7.82
CA ARG A 127 27.27 10.29 7.96
C ARG A 127 28.71 10.18 7.44
N ASN A 128 29.34 9.02 7.59
CA ASN A 128 30.67 8.78 7.05
C ASN A 128 30.72 8.84 5.51
N CYS A 129 29.60 8.57 4.83
CA CYS A 129 29.50 8.74 3.39
C CYS A 129 29.62 10.21 2.93
N GLN A 130 29.60 11.19 3.84
CA GLN A 130 29.88 12.58 3.50
C GLN A 130 31.38 12.87 3.31
N ASN A 131 32.27 11.98 3.77
CA ASN A 131 33.72 12.16 3.66
C ASN A 131 34.21 11.73 2.26
N SER A 132 34.92 12.62 1.56
CA SER A 132 35.42 12.38 0.20
C SER A 132 36.43 11.24 0.10
N THR A 133 37.24 11.01 1.13
CA THR A 133 38.13 9.85 1.18
C THR A 133 37.34 8.53 1.21
N VAL A 134 36.13 8.56 1.77
CA VAL A 134 35.24 7.40 1.84
C VAL A 134 34.45 7.26 0.53
N TYR A 135 33.71 8.28 0.09
CA TYR A 135 32.81 8.10 -1.06
C TYR A 135 33.55 7.90 -2.39
N ASN A 136 34.78 8.41 -2.54
CA ASN A 136 35.54 8.29 -3.80
C ASN A 136 35.94 6.86 -4.16
N GLN A 137 35.88 5.91 -3.22
CA GLN A 137 36.17 4.50 -3.50
C GLN A 137 35.00 3.77 -4.17
N TYR A 138 33.80 4.35 -4.16
CA TYR A 138 32.59 3.67 -4.62
C TYR A 138 32.33 3.90 -6.10
N SER A 139 32.01 2.80 -6.79
CA SER A 139 31.50 2.76 -8.15
C SER A 139 30.48 1.63 -8.27
N ILE A 140 29.62 1.67 -9.29
CA ILE A 140 28.65 0.59 -9.56
C ILE A 140 29.38 -0.75 -9.71
N SER A 141 30.47 -0.80 -10.48
CA SER A 141 31.25 -2.01 -10.71
C SER A 141 31.84 -2.57 -9.41
N TYR A 142 32.37 -1.70 -8.55
CA TYR A 142 32.87 -2.10 -7.23
C TYR A 142 31.78 -2.76 -6.38
N LEU A 143 30.61 -2.12 -6.27
CA LEU A 143 29.51 -2.65 -5.46
C LEU A 143 28.95 -3.95 -6.03
N LYS A 144 28.78 -4.06 -7.35
CA LYS A 144 28.34 -5.31 -7.99
C LYS A 144 29.25 -6.49 -7.61
N ILE A 145 30.56 -6.28 -7.69
CA ILE A 145 31.56 -7.31 -7.31
C ILE A 145 31.50 -7.63 -5.81
N LYS A 146 31.33 -6.61 -4.95
CA LYS A 146 31.23 -6.81 -3.50
C LYS A 146 29.97 -7.61 -3.14
N LEU A 147 28.82 -7.20 -3.65
CA LEU A 147 27.52 -7.83 -3.38
C LEU A 147 27.40 -9.22 -4.01
N SER A 148 28.08 -9.51 -5.12
CA SER A 148 28.10 -10.86 -5.72
C SER A 148 28.91 -11.85 -4.90
N LYS A 149 29.90 -11.39 -4.12
CA LYS A 149 30.75 -12.23 -3.27
C LYS A 149 30.18 -12.51 -1.89
N GLN A 150 29.13 -11.81 -1.49
CA GLN A 150 28.41 -12.07 -0.26
C GLN A 150 27.51 -13.30 -0.47
N GLU A 151 28.08 -14.49 -0.29
CA GLU A 151 27.37 -15.77 -0.24
C GLU A 151 26.82 -16.00 1.18
N GLY A 152 25.52 -16.26 1.28
CA GLY A 152 24.81 -16.46 2.54
C GLY A 152 23.48 -15.73 2.50
N GLY A 153 22.38 -16.48 2.66
CA GLY A 153 20.99 -16.07 2.41
C GLY A 153 20.74 -14.58 2.64
N ALA A 154 20.53 -13.86 1.54
CA ALA A 154 20.42 -12.42 1.55
C ALA A 154 19.21 -12.00 2.40
N SER A 155 19.44 -11.75 3.69
CA SER A 155 18.40 -11.28 4.57
C SER A 155 18.06 -9.87 4.17
N SER A 156 16.77 -9.60 4.04
CA SER A 156 16.26 -8.26 3.94
C SER A 156 16.17 -7.63 5.32
N VAL A 157 16.33 -6.31 5.40
CA VAL A 157 15.98 -5.55 6.61
C VAL A 157 14.47 -5.51 6.84
N PHE A 158 13.66 -5.81 5.82
CA PHE A 158 12.20 -5.86 5.90
C PHE A 158 11.74 -7.25 6.34
N PRO A 159 11.23 -7.45 7.56
CA PRO A 159 10.98 -8.79 8.09
C PRO A 159 9.95 -9.59 7.31
N TRP A 160 8.93 -8.94 6.74
CA TRP A 160 7.94 -9.62 5.89
C TRP A 160 8.59 -10.29 4.69
N SER A 161 9.61 -9.69 4.06
CA SER A 161 10.25 -10.25 2.87
C SER A 161 11.18 -11.44 3.13
N ASN A 162 11.41 -11.76 4.41
CA ASN A 162 12.18 -12.94 4.84
C ASN A 162 11.26 -14.10 5.28
N SER A 163 9.95 -13.90 5.25
CA SER A 163 8.98 -14.81 5.84
C SER A 163 8.44 -15.80 4.80
N GLU A 164 7.97 -16.97 5.24
CA GLU A 164 7.36 -17.97 4.34
C GLU A 164 6.07 -17.43 3.73
N GLU A 165 5.34 -16.61 4.49
CA GLU A 165 4.11 -15.94 4.07
C GLU A 165 4.35 -15.07 2.84
N TRP A 166 5.48 -14.36 2.78
CA TRP A 166 5.82 -13.56 1.61
C TRP A 166 5.96 -14.41 0.36
N GLU A 167 6.64 -15.56 0.41
CA GLU A 167 6.82 -16.40 -0.79
C GLU A 167 5.48 -16.93 -1.32
N VAL A 168 4.53 -17.23 -0.43
CA VAL A 168 3.17 -17.66 -0.83
C VAL A 168 2.38 -16.51 -1.44
N VAL A 169 2.34 -15.35 -0.78
CA VAL A 169 1.60 -14.18 -1.27
C VAL A 169 2.20 -13.70 -2.60
N LYS A 170 3.53 -13.66 -2.71
CA LYS A 170 4.25 -13.40 -3.96
C LYS A 170 3.81 -14.35 -5.07
N SER A 171 3.79 -15.66 -4.82
CA SER A 171 3.38 -16.64 -5.83
C SER A 171 1.92 -16.45 -6.25
N ALA A 172 1.04 -16.07 -5.32
CA ALA A 172 -0.36 -15.79 -5.61
C ALA A 172 -0.52 -14.50 -6.45
N ILE A 173 0.15 -13.41 -6.06
CA ILE A 173 0.13 -12.13 -6.77
C ILE A 173 0.63 -12.26 -8.22
N LEU A 174 1.67 -13.06 -8.45
CA LEU A 174 2.22 -13.24 -9.79
C LEU A 174 1.24 -13.93 -10.75
N LYS A 175 0.26 -14.70 -10.25
CA LYS A 175 -0.84 -15.25 -11.06
C LYS A 175 -1.81 -14.16 -11.53
N ASP A 176 -1.90 -13.08 -10.77
CA ASP A 176 -2.79 -11.95 -11.02
C ASP A 176 -2.10 -10.79 -11.76
N LYS A 177 -0.83 -10.97 -12.17
CA LYS A 177 0.00 -9.92 -12.79
C LYS A 177 -0.74 -9.14 -13.88
N ASP A 178 -1.28 -9.85 -14.87
CA ASP A 178 -1.93 -9.22 -16.03
C ASP A 178 -3.18 -8.45 -15.62
N GLN A 179 -3.90 -8.90 -14.59
CA GLN A 179 -5.10 -8.23 -14.08
C GLN A 179 -4.76 -6.96 -13.33
N ILE A 180 -3.70 -6.98 -12.51
CA ILE A 180 -3.21 -5.79 -11.79
C ILE A 180 -2.71 -4.75 -12.80
N LEU A 181 -1.93 -5.17 -13.79
CA LEU A 181 -1.44 -4.29 -14.85
C LEU A 181 -2.61 -3.68 -15.64
N SER A 182 -3.57 -4.51 -16.09
CA SER A 182 -4.73 -4.03 -16.85
C SER A 182 -5.58 -3.06 -16.04
N ALA A 183 -5.91 -3.40 -14.79
CA ALA A 183 -6.70 -2.54 -13.91
C ALA A 183 -5.99 -1.21 -13.59
N GLY A 184 -4.65 -1.21 -13.46
CA GLY A 184 -3.87 0.01 -13.29
C GLY A 184 -3.89 0.88 -14.55
N ASN A 185 -3.70 0.27 -15.72
CA ASN A 185 -3.74 0.95 -17.02
C ASN A 185 -5.12 1.61 -17.25
N ASP A 186 -6.20 0.84 -17.07
CA ASP A 186 -7.58 1.32 -17.31
C ASP A 186 -7.96 2.46 -16.36
N ALA A 187 -7.45 2.45 -15.12
CA ALA A 187 -7.66 3.52 -14.15
C ALA A 187 -6.66 4.68 -14.27
N GLY A 188 -5.61 4.55 -15.08
CA GLY A 188 -4.50 5.51 -15.14
C GLY A 188 -3.79 5.67 -13.79
N VAL A 189 -3.52 4.56 -13.11
CA VAL A 189 -2.82 4.46 -11.81
C VAL A 189 -1.65 3.49 -11.96
N ASP A 190 -0.51 3.84 -11.37
CA ASP A 190 0.66 2.96 -11.32
C ASP A 190 0.28 1.58 -10.71
N PRO A 191 0.40 0.47 -11.48
CA PRO A 191 0.15 -0.88 -10.98
C PRO A 191 0.89 -1.22 -9.68
N ARG A 192 2.06 -0.61 -9.44
CA ARG A 192 2.86 -0.86 -8.24
C ARG A 192 2.22 -0.31 -6.96
N ILE A 193 1.45 0.79 -7.01
CA ILE A 193 0.70 1.23 -5.82
C ILE A 193 -0.49 0.30 -5.54
N ILE A 194 -1.15 -0.21 -6.58
CA ILE A 194 -2.25 -1.17 -6.47
C ILE A 194 -1.74 -2.47 -5.84
N LEU A 195 -0.62 -2.99 -6.37
CA LEU A 195 0.11 -4.12 -5.80
C LEU A 195 0.43 -3.90 -4.32
N SER A 196 1.01 -2.75 -3.98
CA SER A 196 1.45 -2.46 -2.61
C SER A 196 0.28 -2.45 -1.63
N VAL A 197 -0.84 -1.82 -1.99
CA VAL A 197 -2.06 -1.82 -1.18
C VAL A 197 -2.65 -3.23 -1.05
N CYS A 198 -2.70 -4.01 -2.15
CA CYS A 198 -3.14 -5.41 -2.11
C CYS A 198 -2.30 -6.24 -1.15
N LEU A 199 -0.97 -6.13 -1.23
CA LEU A 199 -0.06 -6.87 -0.36
C LEU A 199 -0.29 -6.56 1.13
N VAL A 200 -0.53 -5.29 1.49
CA VAL A 200 -0.88 -4.93 2.88
C VAL A 200 -2.19 -5.60 3.32
N GLU A 201 -3.20 -5.58 2.45
CA GLU A 201 -4.49 -6.25 2.71
C GLU A 201 -4.32 -7.77 2.92
N GLN A 202 -3.51 -8.42 2.09
CA GLN A 202 -3.24 -9.85 2.16
C GLN A 202 -2.42 -10.22 3.40
N PHE A 203 -1.43 -9.41 3.78
CA PHE A 203 -0.70 -9.61 5.04
C PHE A 203 -1.60 -9.40 6.27
N ARG A 204 -2.49 -8.41 6.24
CA ARG A 204 -3.49 -8.21 7.31
C ARG A 204 -4.41 -9.42 7.42
N LEU A 205 -4.88 -9.94 6.28
CA LEU A 205 -5.76 -11.09 6.25
C LEU A 205 -5.06 -12.34 6.80
N TYR A 206 -3.80 -12.58 6.40
CA TYR A 206 -2.98 -13.66 6.93
C TYR A 206 -2.93 -13.64 8.45
N ASN A 207 -2.56 -12.51 9.04
CA ASN A 207 -2.39 -12.41 10.48
C ASN A 207 -3.70 -12.53 11.26
N THR A 208 -4.80 -12.01 10.70
CA THR A 208 -6.11 -12.06 11.37
C THR A 208 -6.84 -13.38 11.18
N GLN A 209 -6.50 -14.18 10.15
CA GLN A 209 -7.15 -15.45 9.82
C GLN A 209 -6.15 -16.59 9.57
N ARG A 210 -5.12 -16.68 10.42
CA ARG A 210 -3.97 -17.58 10.23
C ARG A 210 -4.35 -19.04 10.04
N GLU A 211 -5.30 -19.57 10.83
CA GLU A 211 -5.75 -20.96 10.72
C GLU A 211 -6.37 -21.26 9.35
N PHE A 212 -7.23 -20.38 8.85
CA PHE A 212 -7.87 -20.52 7.55
C PHE A 212 -6.83 -20.42 6.42
N TYR A 213 -5.85 -19.53 6.58
CA TYR A 213 -4.76 -19.40 5.62
C TYR A 213 -3.92 -20.67 5.52
N GLU A 214 -3.44 -21.21 6.64
CA GLU A 214 -2.58 -22.41 6.64
C GLU A 214 -3.30 -23.61 6.02
N GLN A 215 -4.62 -23.71 6.22
CA GLN A 215 -5.42 -24.81 5.71
C GLN A 215 -5.75 -24.69 4.22
N PHE A 216 -6.03 -23.49 3.70
CA PHE A 216 -6.60 -23.31 2.36
C PHE A 216 -5.74 -22.46 1.43
N PHE A 217 -5.24 -21.32 1.89
CA PHE A 217 -4.52 -20.37 1.03
C PHE A 217 -3.08 -20.79 0.76
N LYS A 218 -2.37 -21.28 1.79
CA LYS A 218 -0.99 -21.74 1.68
C LYS A 218 -0.80 -22.90 0.70
N PRO A 219 -1.58 -24.00 0.75
CA PRO A 219 -1.38 -25.12 -0.16
C PRO A 219 -1.71 -24.79 -1.62
N LEU A 220 -2.64 -23.85 -1.84
CA LEU A 220 -3.13 -23.48 -3.18
C LEU A 220 -2.39 -22.26 -3.77
N GLN A 221 -1.63 -21.53 -2.95
CA GLN A 221 -0.97 -20.27 -3.30
C GLN A 221 -1.97 -19.30 -3.97
N ILE A 222 -3.07 -19.03 -3.29
CA ILE A 222 -4.13 -18.14 -3.75
C ILE A 222 -4.28 -16.95 -2.80
N LEU A 223 -4.79 -15.84 -3.32
CA LEU A 223 -5.14 -14.68 -2.52
C LEU A 223 -6.43 -14.95 -1.74
N GLY A 224 -6.52 -14.37 -0.55
CA GLY A 224 -7.72 -14.48 0.25
C GLY A 224 -8.74 -13.41 -0.14
N ASN A 225 -9.98 -13.83 -0.34
CA ASN A 225 -11.12 -12.93 -0.33
C ASN A 225 -11.36 -12.49 1.13
N ALA A 226 -11.53 -11.18 1.34
CA ALA A 226 -11.83 -10.67 2.66
C ALA A 226 -13.19 -11.18 3.18
N ASN A 227 -13.48 -10.94 4.47
CA ASN A 227 -14.69 -11.45 5.11
C ASN A 227 -15.98 -10.80 4.54
N LYS A 228 -17.16 -11.20 5.02
CA LYS A 228 -18.45 -10.67 4.54
C LYS A 228 -18.60 -9.13 4.55
N MET A 229 -17.74 -8.40 5.26
CA MET A 229 -17.81 -6.93 5.39
C MET A 229 -16.96 -6.16 4.37
N ALA A 230 -16.00 -6.81 3.71
CA ALA A 230 -15.12 -6.22 2.71
C ALA A 230 -14.81 -7.25 1.62
N TRP A 231 -14.93 -6.90 0.35
CA TRP A 231 -14.94 -7.88 -0.74
C TRP A 231 -13.70 -7.85 -1.60
N GLY A 232 -13.30 -9.03 -2.06
CA GLY A 232 -12.20 -9.26 -2.98
C GLY A 232 -10.83 -9.17 -2.33
N VAL A 233 -9.81 -9.28 -3.18
CA VAL A 233 -8.39 -9.26 -2.79
C VAL A 233 -7.92 -7.85 -2.37
N MET A 234 -8.62 -6.81 -2.81
CA MET A 234 -8.43 -5.42 -2.40
C MET A 234 -9.26 -5.01 -1.17
N SER A 235 -10.04 -5.91 -0.57
CA SER A 235 -10.87 -5.66 0.63
C SER A 235 -11.78 -4.41 0.53
N ILE A 236 -12.51 -4.25 -0.58
CA ILE A 236 -13.39 -3.07 -0.78
C ILE A 236 -14.73 -3.28 -0.06
N LYS A 237 -15.06 -2.40 0.89
CA LYS A 237 -16.39 -2.38 1.54
C LYS A 237 -17.48 -2.06 0.50
N GLU A 238 -18.66 -2.66 0.62
CA GLU A 238 -19.81 -2.41 -0.29
C GLU A 238 -20.13 -0.91 -0.40
N ALA A 239 -20.21 -0.20 0.73
CA ALA A 239 -20.48 1.23 0.75
C ALA A 239 -19.40 2.05 0.01
N THR A 240 -18.15 1.61 0.07
CA THR A 240 -17.04 2.23 -0.67
C THR A 240 -17.18 1.96 -2.17
N ALA A 241 -17.51 0.74 -2.58
CA ALA A 241 -17.76 0.39 -3.98
C ALA A 241 -18.87 1.25 -4.60
N ILE A 242 -20.01 1.37 -3.91
CA ILE A 242 -21.12 2.24 -4.33
C ILE A 242 -20.66 3.70 -4.44
N LYS A 243 -19.82 4.18 -3.51
CA LYS A 243 -19.30 5.54 -3.55
C LYS A 243 -18.34 5.77 -4.73
N ILE A 244 -17.50 4.79 -5.07
CA ILE A 244 -16.64 4.82 -6.25
C ILE A 244 -17.50 4.96 -7.51
N GLU A 245 -18.52 4.11 -7.67
CA GLU A 245 -19.45 4.14 -8.81
C GLU A 245 -20.14 5.51 -8.95
N ASN A 246 -20.67 6.05 -7.84
CA ASN A 246 -21.34 7.34 -7.85
C ASN A 246 -20.38 8.48 -8.22
N ASN A 247 -19.17 8.49 -7.65
CA ASN A 247 -18.14 9.49 -7.96
C ASN A 247 -17.71 9.47 -9.44
N LEU A 248 -17.80 8.32 -10.13
CA LEU A 248 -17.52 8.26 -11.57
C LEU A 248 -18.55 8.99 -12.41
N LYS A 249 -19.77 9.17 -11.93
CA LYS A 249 -20.88 9.79 -12.68
C LYS A 249 -21.20 11.20 -12.20
N ASP A 250 -20.88 11.52 -10.96
CA ASP A 250 -21.14 12.84 -10.35
C ASP A 250 -20.08 13.86 -10.75
N ARG A 251 -20.37 14.66 -11.77
CA ARG A 251 -19.46 15.69 -12.32
C ARG A 251 -19.12 16.81 -11.35
N ASP A 252 -19.95 17.02 -10.33
CA ASP A 252 -19.75 18.06 -9.31
C ASP A 252 -18.91 17.54 -8.14
N SER A 253 -18.64 16.23 -8.08
CA SER A 253 -17.79 15.62 -7.04
C SER A 253 -16.33 16.04 -7.19
N ASP A 254 -15.69 16.41 -6.08
CA ASP A 254 -14.23 16.60 -6.03
C ASP A 254 -13.48 15.33 -6.50
N TYR A 255 -14.11 14.15 -6.39
CA TYR A 255 -13.58 12.85 -6.78
C TYR A 255 -13.85 12.47 -8.25
N TYR A 256 -14.59 13.27 -9.01
CA TYR A 256 -14.90 12.98 -10.41
C TYR A 256 -13.64 12.91 -11.27
N LEU A 257 -13.51 11.83 -12.04
CA LEU A 257 -12.31 11.51 -12.81
C LEU A 257 -12.31 12.06 -14.24
N GLY A 258 -13.49 12.26 -14.83
CA GLY A 258 -13.62 12.68 -16.23
C GLY A 258 -14.50 11.72 -17.06
N PRO A 259 -14.96 12.17 -18.24
CA PRO A 259 -15.86 11.40 -19.10
C PRO A 259 -15.31 10.03 -19.54
N GLU A 260 -13.99 9.91 -19.72
CA GLU A 260 -13.30 8.69 -20.14
C GLU A 260 -13.41 7.56 -19.10
N TYR A 261 -13.64 7.89 -17.83
CA TYR A 261 -13.79 6.93 -16.73
C TYR A 261 -15.25 6.59 -16.41
N GLU A 262 -16.23 7.36 -16.93
CA GLU A 262 -17.63 7.27 -16.53
C GLU A 262 -18.17 5.83 -16.67
N ASN A 263 -17.78 5.11 -17.72
CA ASN A 263 -18.42 3.84 -18.10
C ASN A 263 -17.61 2.60 -17.69
N LEU A 264 -16.49 2.76 -16.97
CA LEU A 264 -15.62 1.63 -16.59
C LEU A 264 -16.28 0.63 -15.64
N LEU A 265 -17.32 1.05 -14.91
CA LEU A 265 -18.05 0.21 -13.95
C LEU A 265 -19.53 0.03 -14.31
N ASP A 266 -19.94 0.34 -15.54
CA ASP A 266 -21.34 0.19 -15.94
C ASP A 266 -21.86 -1.23 -15.73
N PHE A 267 -23.12 -1.35 -15.36
CA PHE A 267 -23.77 -2.62 -15.03
C PHE A 267 -24.61 -3.09 -16.21
N ASP A 268 -24.49 -4.37 -16.55
CA ASP A 268 -25.23 -5.01 -17.64
C ASP A 268 -26.49 -5.73 -17.13
N LEU A 269 -26.57 -5.99 -15.83
CA LEU A 269 -27.67 -6.70 -15.19
C LEU A 269 -28.63 -5.73 -14.50
N GLU A 270 -29.90 -6.11 -14.43
CA GLU A 270 -30.91 -5.36 -13.67
C GLU A 270 -30.57 -5.33 -12.17
N ASP A 271 -30.02 -6.42 -11.62
CA ASP A 271 -29.55 -6.48 -10.23
C ASP A 271 -28.08 -6.03 -10.10
N LYS A 272 -27.91 -4.71 -9.98
CA LYS A 272 -26.60 -4.07 -9.79
C LYS A 272 -25.87 -4.54 -8.53
N ASN A 273 -26.61 -4.85 -7.45
CA ASN A 273 -26.00 -5.26 -6.19
C ASN A 273 -25.37 -6.64 -6.31
N LYS A 274 -26.10 -7.58 -6.91
CA LYS A 274 -25.55 -8.90 -7.20
C LYS A 274 -24.36 -8.81 -8.15
N GLN A 275 -24.48 -8.05 -9.25
CA GLN A 275 -23.37 -7.92 -10.20
C GLN A 275 -22.12 -7.31 -9.57
N ARG A 276 -22.26 -6.31 -8.69
CA ARG A 276 -21.16 -5.73 -7.92
C ARG A 276 -20.48 -6.76 -7.03
N TYR A 277 -21.29 -7.51 -6.26
CA TYR A 277 -20.78 -8.57 -5.40
C TYR A 277 -20.01 -9.61 -6.21
N ASP A 278 -20.60 -10.12 -7.30
CA ASP A 278 -19.97 -11.12 -8.17
C ASP A 278 -18.64 -10.59 -8.75
N ARG A 279 -18.63 -9.35 -9.27
CA ARG A 279 -17.41 -8.69 -9.80
C ARG A 279 -16.29 -8.61 -8.75
N LEU A 280 -16.62 -8.21 -7.53
CA LEU A 280 -15.61 -8.02 -6.48
C LEU A 280 -15.17 -9.34 -5.84
N THR A 281 -15.94 -10.42 -5.94
CA THR A 281 -15.67 -11.70 -5.27
C THR A 281 -15.33 -12.85 -6.20
N ASP A 282 -15.12 -12.59 -7.50
CA ASP A 282 -14.77 -13.61 -8.49
C ASP A 282 -13.40 -14.25 -8.20
N GLU A 283 -13.41 -15.50 -7.71
CA GLU A 283 -12.23 -16.28 -7.33
C GLU A 283 -11.32 -16.67 -8.51
N LYS A 284 -11.81 -16.54 -9.75
CA LYS A 284 -11.05 -16.87 -10.96
C LYS A 284 -10.56 -15.64 -11.69
N ASN A 285 -11.23 -14.51 -11.50
CA ASN A 285 -10.89 -13.27 -12.17
C ASN A 285 -10.98 -12.05 -11.24
N HIS A 286 -9.87 -11.75 -10.56
CA HIS A 286 -9.77 -10.62 -9.65
C HIS A 286 -9.69 -9.24 -10.34
N TYR A 287 -9.79 -9.14 -11.68
CA TYR A 287 -9.68 -7.87 -12.41
C TYR A 287 -10.55 -6.76 -11.83
N TYR A 288 -11.84 -7.03 -11.55
CA TYR A 288 -12.71 -6.01 -10.99
C TYR A 288 -12.35 -5.65 -9.54
N SER A 289 -11.84 -6.58 -8.73
CA SER A 289 -11.33 -6.24 -7.40
C SER A 289 -10.21 -5.22 -7.49
N TYR A 290 -9.25 -5.45 -8.40
CA TYR A 290 -8.19 -4.48 -8.69
C TYR A 290 -8.74 -3.18 -9.28
N LEU A 291 -9.62 -3.23 -10.28
CA LEU A 291 -10.16 -2.03 -10.93
C LEU A 291 -10.89 -1.11 -9.95
N TYR A 292 -11.72 -1.66 -9.04
CA TYR A 292 -12.33 -0.86 -7.98
C TYR A 292 -11.28 -0.23 -7.05
N GLY A 293 -10.25 -0.99 -6.67
CA GLY A 293 -9.13 -0.46 -5.89
C GLY A 293 -8.36 0.64 -6.61
N SER A 294 -8.08 0.47 -7.90
CA SER A 294 -7.39 1.44 -8.75
C SER A 294 -8.20 2.73 -8.92
N LEU A 295 -9.49 2.62 -9.24
CA LEU A 295 -10.38 3.78 -9.37
C LEU A 295 -10.53 4.51 -8.05
N TYR A 296 -10.57 3.78 -6.93
CA TYR A 296 -10.58 4.41 -5.60
C TYR A 296 -9.33 5.25 -5.35
N LEU A 297 -8.13 4.70 -5.62
CA LEU A 297 -6.87 5.42 -5.52
C LEU A 297 -6.86 6.64 -6.48
N LYS A 298 -7.30 6.47 -7.72
CA LYS A 298 -7.38 7.55 -8.72
C LYS A 298 -8.29 8.68 -8.27
N GLN A 299 -9.43 8.37 -7.65
CA GLN A 299 -10.36 9.35 -7.11
C GLN A 299 -9.73 10.15 -5.98
N ILE A 300 -9.02 9.49 -5.06
CA ILE A 300 -8.26 10.17 -3.99
C ILE A 300 -7.18 11.07 -4.59
N MET A 301 -6.35 10.54 -5.49
CA MET A 301 -5.30 11.32 -6.18
C MET A 301 -5.88 12.57 -6.86
N THR A 302 -7.02 12.42 -7.53
CA THR A 302 -7.70 13.50 -8.26
C THR A 302 -8.21 14.59 -7.31
N GLN A 303 -8.89 14.19 -6.22
CA GLN A 303 -9.36 15.13 -5.20
C GLN A 303 -8.20 15.96 -4.63
N TRP A 304 -7.09 15.31 -4.31
CA TRP A 304 -5.91 15.95 -3.73
C TRP A 304 -5.21 16.88 -4.73
N SER A 305 -5.05 16.45 -5.98
CA SER A 305 -4.48 17.26 -7.06
C SER A 305 -5.32 18.52 -7.34
N LYS A 306 -6.66 18.41 -7.41
CA LYS A 306 -7.58 19.56 -7.61
C LYS A 306 -7.47 20.62 -6.51
N LYS A 307 -7.03 20.24 -5.29
CA LYS A 307 -6.80 21.18 -4.18
C LYS A 307 -5.34 21.65 -4.06
N GLY A 308 -4.48 21.30 -5.02
CA GLY A 308 -3.07 21.73 -5.07
C GLY A 308 -2.12 20.90 -4.20
N TYR A 309 -2.52 19.72 -3.73
CA TYR A 309 -1.71 18.84 -2.88
C TYR A 309 -1.44 17.50 -3.58
N ASN A 310 -0.55 17.45 -4.57
CA ASN A 310 -0.28 16.22 -5.30
C ASN A 310 0.36 15.14 -4.40
N ILE A 311 -0.28 13.97 -4.30
CA ILE A 311 0.17 12.82 -3.50
C ILE A 311 0.45 11.58 -4.35
N ASN A 312 0.51 11.71 -5.68
CA ASN A 312 0.65 10.57 -6.59
C ASN A 312 1.95 9.77 -6.35
N SER A 313 2.98 10.44 -5.85
CA SER A 313 4.30 9.84 -5.51
C SER A 313 4.47 9.56 -4.01
N ARG A 314 3.38 9.58 -3.23
CA ARG A 314 3.35 9.44 -1.77
C ARG A 314 2.60 8.15 -1.36
N PRO A 315 3.16 6.95 -1.61
CA PRO A 315 2.49 5.67 -1.37
C PRO A 315 2.03 5.51 0.08
N GLU A 316 2.74 6.09 1.05
CA GLU A 316 2.35 6.06 2.47
C GLU A 316 1.05 6.81 2.75
N ILE A 317 0.80 7.92 2.03
CA ILE A 317 -0.43 8.70 2.17
C ILE A 317 -1.57 8.03 1.42
N LEU A 318 -1.30 7.53 0.21
CA LEU A 318 -2.27 6.78 -0.57
C LEU A 318 -2.76 5.53 0.17
N GLY A 319 -1.85 4.74 0.75
CA GLY A 319 -2.19 3.59 1.59
C GLY A 319 -2.99 3.99 2.83
N THR A 320 -2.59 5.07 3.51
CA THR A 320 -3.33 5.61 4.67
C THR A 320 -4.77 5.95 4.31
N LEU A 321 -4.99 6.69 3.22
CA LEU A 321 -6.32 7.14 2.80
C LEU A 321 -7.17 6.00 2.24
N PHE A 322 -6.55 5.06 1.53
CA PHE A 322 -7.23 3.83 1.09
C PHE A 322 -7.82 3.08 2.28
N ASN A 323 -7.02 2.87 3.34
CA ASN A 323 -7.45 2.19 4.55
C ASN A 323 -8.51 2.97 5.35
N LEU A 324 -8.40 4.30 5.42
CA LEU A 324 -9.28 5.14 6.23
C LEU A 324 -10.63 5.48 5.56
N GLY A 325 -10.72 5.42 4.23
CA GLY A 325 -11.95 5.77 3.52
C GLY A 325 -12.00 7.21 3.02
N PHE A 326 -12.84 7.47 2.02
CA PHE A 326 -13.12 8.82 1.48
C PHE A 326 -13.43 9.87 2.54
N GLY A 327 -14.11 9.50 3.63
CA GLY A 327 -14.51 10.44 4.69
C GLY A 327 -13.33 11.05 5.47
N LYS A 328 -12.13 10.46 5.35
CA LYS A 328 -10.89 10.97 5.98
C LYS A 328 -9.94 11.59 4.96
N SER A 329 -10.33 11.65 3.68
CA SER A 329 -9.54 12.26 2.62
C SER A 329 -9.73 13.78 2.62
N GLU A 330 -8.89 14.45 3.40
CA GLU A 330 -8.86 15.90 3.58
C GLU A 330 -7.53 16.46 3.03
N PRO A 331 -7.52 17.02 1.79
CA PRO A 331 -6.32 17.56 1.18
C PRO A 331 -5.67 18.67 2.01
N LYS A 332 -4.37 18.52 2.29
CA LYS A 332 -3.58 19.45 3.11
C LYS A 332 -2.08 19.34 2.86
N LYS A 333 -1.33 20.40 3.21
CA LYS A 333 0.12 20.50 2.97
C LYS A 333 0.94 19.41 3.66
N SER A 334 0.60 19.12 4.92
CA SER A 334 1.28 18.11 5.75
C SER A 334 0.31 16.97 6.06
N PRO A 335 0.08 16.04 5.12
CA PRO A 335 -0.71 14.85 5.39
C PRO A 335 -0.01 13.95 6.41
N VAL A 336 -0.80 13.19 7.17
CA VAL A 336 -0.29 12.30 8.22
C VAL A 336 -0.28 10.87 7.71
N VAL A 337 0.83 10.18 7.90
CA VAL A 337 0.97 8.73 7.64
C VAL A 337 0.31 7.96 8.78
N GLY A 338 -0.48 6.95 8.45
CA GLY A 338 -1.16 6.15 9.46
C GLY A 338 -2.05 5.06 8.89
N GLY A 339 -3.18 4.84 9.58
CA GLY A 339 -4.16 3.81 9.27
C GLY A 339 -4.22 2.75 10.36
N THR A 340 -4.75 1.59 10.04
CA THR A 340 -4.84 0.46 10.98
C THR A 340 -3.44 -0.04 11.33
N ASN A 341 -3.19 -0.33 12.62
CA ASN A 341 -1.96 -1.00 13.05
C ASN A 341 -1.96 -2.47 12.65
N LEU A 342 -0.82 -2.96 12.19
CA LEU A 342 -0.58 -4.32 11.73
C LEU A 342 0.70 -4.83 12.37
N GLU A 343 0.69 -6.06 12.87
CA GLU A 343 1.90 -6.73 13.35
C GLU A 343 2.34 -7.75 12.30
N ILE A 344 3.39 -7.49 11.53
CA ILE A 344 3.89 -8.40 10.48
C ILE A 344 5.32 -8.82 10.83
N GLY A 345 5.56 -10.12 10.95
CA GLY A 345 6.92 -10.64 11.22
C GLY A 345 7.53 -10.13 12.54
N GLY A 346 6.70 -9.89 13.56
CA GLY A 346 7.13 -9.36 14.87
C GLY A 346 7.35 -7.84 14.90
N GLU A 347 7.10 -7.14 13.79
CA GLU A 347 7.21 -5.68 13.69
C GLU A 347 5.83 -5.02 13.57
N ASN A 348 5.70 -3.85 14.17
CA ASN A 348 4.49 -3.03 14.06
C ASN A 348 4.58 -2.08 12.87
N TYR A 349 3.49 -2.00 12.10
CA TYR A 349 3.30 -1.11 10.97
C TYR A 349 1.99 -0.37 11.12
N THR A 350 1.91 0.81 10.50
CA THR A 350 0.62 1.34 10.05
C THR A 350 0.39 0.89 8.60
N PHE A 351 -0.87 0.84 8.17
CA PHE A 351 -1.21 0.50 6.78
C PHE A 351 -0.42 1.34 5.77
N GLY A 352 -0.33 2.66 6.01
CA GLY A 352 0.43 3.58 5.18
C GLY A 352 1.93 3.27 5.15
N SER A 353 2.57 3.04 6.31
CA SER A 353 4.01 2.80 6.33
C SER A 353 4.42 1.49 5.65
N LEU A 354 3.63 0.42 5.82
CA LEU A 354 3.86 -0.83 5.09
C LEU A 354 3.63 -0.66 3.58
N THR A 355 2.62 0.12 3.17
CA THR A 355 2.39 0.41 1.74
C THR A 355 3.62 1.05 1.09
N HIS A 356 4.23 2.03 1.77
CA HIS A 356 5.46 2.68 1.29
C HIS A 356 6.66 1.73 1.27
N GLU A 357 6.86 0.93 2.32
CA GLU A 357 7.95 -0.02 2.39
C GLU A 357 7.85 -1.06 1.26
N LEU A 358 6.67 -1.59 0.99
CA LEU A 358 6.41 -2.52 -0.12
C LEU A 358 6.66 -1.85 -1.48
N TYR A 359 6.14 -0.65 -1.68
CA TYR A 359 6.30 0.10 -2.93
C TYR A 359 7.79 0.30 -3.25
N PHE A 360 8.61 0.75 -2.29
CA PHE A 360 10.03 1.04 -2.51
C PHE A 360 10.99 -0.12 -2.20
N SER A 361 10.48 -1.32 -1.89
CA SER A 361 11.32 -2.47 -1.52
C SER A 361 12.23 -3.00 -2.64
N GLY A 362 11.86 -2.72 -3.89
CA GLY A 362 12.44 -3.35 -5.08
C GLY A 362 12.03 -4.82 -5.27
N GLU A 363 11.20 -5.38 -4.38
CA GLU A 363 10.56 -6.68 -4.66
C GLU A 363 9.63 -6.55 -5.87
N LEU A 364 9.54 -7.65 -6.63
CA LEU A 364 8.73 -7.80 -7.84
C LEU A 364 8.99 -6.74 -8.92
N GLU A 365 10.17 -6.13 -8.94
CA GLU A 365 10.52 -5.07 -9.89
C GLU A 365 10.50 -5.51 -11.36
N GLU A 366 10.85 -6.76 -11.64
CA GLU A 366 10.80 -7.33 -13.00
C GLU A 366 9.36 -7.40 -13.54
N ASP A 367 8.39 -7.66 -12.67
CA ASP A 367 6.97 -7.80 -13.02
C ASP A 367 6.19 -6.49 -12.88
N PHE A 368 6.57 -5.66 -11.91
CA PHE A 368 5.96 -4.38 -11.57
C PHE A 368 7.05 -3.32 -11.40
N PRO A 369 7.46 -2.65 -12.49
CA PRO A 369 8.56 -1.67 -12.51
C PRO A 369 8.44 -0.56 -11.45
N LEU A 370 9.57 -0.12 -10.88
CA LEU A 370 9.62 1.02 -9.93
C LEU A 370 9.33 2.38 -10.60
N LYS A 371 9.58 2.45 -11.91
CA LYS A 371 9.11 3.53 -12.75
C LYS A 371 8.06 2.97 -13.68
N TYR A 372 6.83 3.34 -13.42
CA TYR A 372 5.77 3.10 -14.36
C TYR A 372 5.75 4.26 -15.37
N HIS A 373 6.01 3.95 -16.65
CA HIS A 373 5.89 4.89 -17.74
C HIS A 373 4.39 5.09 -18.03
N SER A 374 3.74 5.96 -17.26
CA SER A 374 2.44 6.49 -17.67
C SER A 374 2.66 7.60 -18.71
N ASP A 375 3.16 7.25 -19.90
CA ASP A 375 3.10 8.13 -21.07
C ASP A 375 1.67 8.13 -21.66
N LEU A 376 0.67 8.24 -20.79
CA LEU A 376 -0.73 8.43 -21.13
C LEU A 376 -1.23 9.60 -20.27
N ASN A 377 -1.37 10.75 -20.93
CA ASN A 377 -1.94 12.01 -20.45
C ASN A 377 -0.97 13.07 -19.90
N THR A 378 0.09 13.36 -20.66
CA THR A 378 0.58 14.74 -20.80
C THR A 378 0.45 15.15 -22.26
N ASP A 379 -0.74 15.61 -22.63
CA ASP A 379 -0.92 16.59 -23.71
C ASP A 379 -0.87 17.99 -23.10
#